data_AF-A0A8S4QRY9-F1
#
_entry.id   AF-A0A8S4QRY9-F1
#
_cell.length_a   1.000
_cell.length_b   1.000
_cell.length_c   1.000
_cell.angle_alpha   90.00
_cell.angle_beta   90.00
_cell.angle_gamma   90.00
#
_symmetry.space_group_name_H-M   'P 1'
#
loop_
_entity.id
_entity.type
_entity.pdbx_description
1 polymer ?
#
loop_
_entity_poly.entity_id
_entity_poly.type
_entity_poly.pdbx_seq_one_letter_code
_entity_poly.pdbx_strand_id
1 'polypeptide(L)'
;MIRRRTRVTGVTQRVAKLKSQWAWHIAVNSVPKVLEWQCRTDKRSVGRPPSRWTEDTRRVAGSRLTQAAQNRGIWNSLQKKYVQQWTTIG
;
A
#
# COMPACT_ATOMS: atom_id res chain seq x y z
N MET A 1 26.94 2.34 3.57
CA MET A 1 27.03 1.30 4.62
C MET A 1 26.47 1.81 5.97
N ILE A 2 25.23 2.31 6.00
CA ILE A 2 24.53 2.79 7.22
C ILE A 2 23.33 1.89 7.57
N ARG A 3 22.67 1.33 6.55
CA ARG A 3 21.42 0.54 6.67
C ARG A 3 21.54 -0.82 7.37
N ARG A 4 22.73 -1.43 7.40
CA ARG A 4 22.97 -2.68 8.17
C ARG A 4 23.11 -2.41 9.68
N ARG A 5 23.53 -1.20 10.07
CA ARG A 5 23.69 -0.79 11.47
C ARG A 5 22.39 -0.20 12.05
N THR A 6 21.66 0.55 11.24
CA THR A 6 20.40 1.16 11.64
C THR A 6 19.25 0.18 11.37
N ARG A 7 18.53 -0.29 12.40
CA ARG A 7 17.29 -1.11 12.27
C ARG A 7 16.17 -0.48 11.41
N VAL A 8 16.41 0.70 10.83
CA VAL A 8 15.56 1.50 9.95
C VAL A 8 15.02 0.71 8.75
N THR A 9 15.82 -0.19 8.15
CA THR A 9 15.35 -1.07 7.06
C THR A 9 14.19 -1.96 7.51
N GLY A 10 14.22 -2.42 8.76
CA GLY A 10 13.14 -3.18 9.36
C GLY A 10 11.90 -2.35 9.64
N VAL A 11 12.04 -1.06 9.95
CA VAL A 11 10.91 -0.14 10.15
C VAL A 11 10.16 0.08 8.85
N THR A 12 10.85 0.41 7.75
CA THR A 12 10.22 0.58 6.44
C THR A 12 9.51 -0.69 5.99
N GLN A 13 10.14 -1.85 6.17
CA GLN A 13 9.54 -3.14 5.87
C GLN A 13 8.28 -3.41 6.72
N ARG A 14 8.34 -3.12 8.03
CA ARG A 14 7.22 -3.32 8.96
C ARG A 14 6.05 -2.37 8.66
N VAL A 15 6.34 -1.10 8.38
CA VAL A 15 5.35 -0.10 7.95
C VAL A 15 4.71 -0.50 6.63
N ALA A 16 5.49 -0.91 5.63
CA ALA A 16 4.96 -1.37 4.35
C ALA A 16 4.09 -2.64 4.51
N LYS A 17 4.52 -3.58 5.36
CA LYS A 17 3.77 -4.80 5.66
C LYS A 17 2.42 -4.48 6.32
N LEU A 18 2.43 -3.62 7.34
CA LEU A 18 1.22 -3.17 8.05
C LEU A 18 0.28 -2.41 7.11
N LYS A 19 0.80 -1.48 6.30
CA LYS A 19 0.02 -0.74 5.30
C LYS A 19 -0.69 -1.69 4.32
N SER A 20 -0.01 -2.74 3.88
CA SER A 20 -0.60 -3.77 3.01
C SER A 20 -1.62 -4.66 3.73
N GLN A 21 -1.41 -5.05 4.99
CA GLN A 21 -2.40 -5.81 5.77
C GLN A 21 -3.68 -5.00 6.01
N TRP A 22 -3.53 -3.70 6.26
CA TRP A 22 -4.65 -2.80 6.46
C TRP A 22 -5.47 -2.62 5.18
N ALA A 23 -4.81 -2.47 4.04
CA ALA A 23 -5.48 -2.42 2.74
C ALA A 23 -6.27 -3.69 2.43
N TRP A 24 -5.74 -4.87 2.79
CA TRP A 24 -6.47 -6.13 2.68
C TRP A 24 -7.73 -6.13 3.52
N HIS A 25 -7.60 -5.75 4.79
CA HIS A 25 -8.71 -5.72 5.73
C HIS A 25 -9.83 -4.80 5.24
N ILE A 26 -9.50 -3.63 4.69
CA ILE A 26 -10.51 -2.72 4.12
C ILE A 26 -11.14 -3.30 2.84
N ALA A 27 -10.34 -3.92 1.97
CA ALA A 27 -10.82 -4.51 0.72
C ALA A 27 -11.78 -5.69 0.95
N VAL A 28 -11.56 -6.48 2.01
CA VAL A 28 -12.43 -7.60 2.41
C VAL A 28 -13.65 -7.11 3.17
N ASN A 29 -13.47 -6.23 4.15
CA ASN A 29 -14.55 -5.80 5.05
C ASN A 29 -15.33 -4.57 4.57
N SER A 30 -15.11 -4.15 3.31
CA SER A 30 -15.92 -3.15 2.61
C SER A 30 -16.18 -1.88 3.41
N VAL A 31 -15.11 -1.22 3.88
CA VAL A 31 -15.18 0.13 4.45
C VAL A 31 -14.69 1.16 3.42
N PRO A 32 -15.42 1.38 2.30
CA PRO A 32 -14.91 2.11 1.13
C PRO A 32 -14.53 3.56 1.42
N LYS A 33 -15.21 4.21 2.39
CA LYS A 33 -14.92 5.58 2.82
C LYS A 33 -13.48 5.79 3.31
N VAL A 34 -12.84 4.75 3.84
CA VAL A 34 -11.45 4.84 4.32
C VAL A 34 -10.46 4.83 3.16
N LEU A 35 -10.77 4.15 2.05
CA LEU A 35 -9.93 4.17 0.84
C LEU A 35 -10.01 5.50 0.09
N GLU A 36 -11.13 6.21 0.22
CA GLU A 36 -11.31 7.55 -0.33
C GLU A 36 -10.53 8.62 0.42
N TRP A 37 -9.93 8.28 1.57
CA TRP A 37 -9.12 9.21 2.33
C TRP A 37 -8.01 9.83 1.48
N GLN A 38 -7.91 11.15 1.56
CA GLN A 38 -6.97 11.97 0.81
C GLN A 38 -5.91 12.52 1.77
N CYS A 39 -4.66 12.36 1.39
CA CYS A 39 -3.58 12.97 2.13
C CYS A 39 -3.61 14.49 1.88
N ARG A 40 -3.89 15.29 2.92
CA ARG A 40 -4.02 16.75 2.81
C ARG A 40 -2.74 17.45 2.33
N THR A 41 -1.59 16.78 2.48
CA THR A 41 -0.28 17.31 2.11
C THR A 41 0.21 16.86 0.73
N ASP A 42 -0.50 15.96 0.05
CA ASP A 42 -0.06 15.46 -1.25
C ASP A 42 -0.34 16.49 -2.35
N LYS A 43 0.72 16.92 -3.04
CA LYS A 43 0.66 17.90 -4.11
C LYS A 43 0.65 17.18 -5.45
N ARG A 44 -0.51 17.16 -6.12
CA ARG A 44 -0.62 16.74 -7.52
C ARG A 44 -0.56 17.95 -8.45
N SER A 45 -0.37 17.68 -9.74
CA SER A 45 -0.47 18.70 -10.79
C SER A 45 -1.79 19.46 -10.69
N VAL A 46 -1.75 20.76 -10.98
CA VAL A 46 -2.92 21.64 -10.94
C VAL A 46 -4.06 21.04 -11.77
N GLY A 47 -5.27 21.02 -11.21
CA GLY A 47 -6.47 20.46 -11.84
C GLY A 47 -6.69 18.95 -11.64
N ARG A 48 -5.72 18.19 -11.11
CA ARG A 48 -5.92 16.77 -10.80
C ARG A 48 -6.38 16.58 -9.35
N PRO A 49 -7.39 15.74 -9.08
CA PRO A 49 -7.79 15.43 -7.71
C PRO A 49 -6.62 14.87 -6.88
N PRO A 50 -6.55 15.18 -5.56
CA PRO A 50 -5.54 14.63 -4.66
C PRO A 50 -5.46 13.10 -4.72
N SER A 51 -4.28 12.53 -4.48
CA SER A 51 -4.15 11.07 -4.43
C SER A 51 -5.02 10.51 -3.32
N ARG A 52 -5.93 9.61 -3.70
CA ARG A 52 -6.68 8.78 -2.76
C ARG A 52 -5.88 7.53 -2.46
N TRP A 53 -6.06 6.99 -1.27
CA TRP A 53 -5.39 5.75 -0.89
C TRP A 53 -5.81 4.54 -1.76
N THR A 54 -7.00 4.59 -2.37
CA THR A 54 -7.42 3.65 -3.42
C THR A 54 -6.41 3.55 -4.57
N GLU A 55 -5.78 4.68 -4.95
CA GLU A 55 -4.86 4.74 -6.08
C GLU A 55 -3.56 3.98 -5.79
N ASP A 56 -3.00 4.16 -4.58
CA ASP A 56 -1.85 3.39 -4.11
C ASP A 56 -2.14 1.89 -4.16
N THR A 57 -3.34 1.51 -3.72
CA THR A 57 -3.72 0.10 -3.63
C THR A 57 -3.99 -0.50 -5.01
N ARG A 58 -4.61 0.26 -5.93
CA ARG A 58 -4.77 -0.12 -7.35
C ARG A 58 -3.43 -0.25 -8.07
N ARG A 59 -2.45 0.60 -7.78
CA ARG A 59 -1.11 0.50 -8.38
C ARG A 59 -0.45 -0.86 -8.11
N VAL A 60 -0.78 -1.47 -6.97
CA VAL A 60 -0.17 -2.72 -6.50
C VAL A 60 -0.98 -3.93 -6.92
N ALA A 61 -2.30 -3.90 -6.71
CA ALA A 61 -3.17 -5.05 -6.90
C ALA A 61 -4.03 -4.96 -8.18
N GLY A 62 -3.93 -3.86 -8.93
CA GLY A 62 -4.68 -3.64 -10.16
C GLY A 62 -6.15 -3.27 -9.94
N SER A 63 -6.93 -3.30 -11.02
CA SER A 63 -8.37 -3.00 -11.01
C SER A 63 -9.20 -4.03 -10.23
N ARG A 64 -8.69 -5.24 -10.04
CA ARG A 64 -9.38 -6.37 -9.39
C ARG A 64 -9.04 -6.52 -7.91
N LEU A 65 -8.86 -5.41 -7.21
CA LEU A 65 -8.47 -5.36 -5.79
C LEU A 65 -9.32 -6.29 -4.92
N THR A 66 -10.63 -6.20 -5.05
CA THR A 66 -11.60 -6.94 -4.22
C THR A 66 -11.51 -8.44 -4.48
N GLN A 67 -11.39 -8.85 -5.75
CA GLN A 67 -11.21 -10.27 -6.12
C GLN A 67 -9.84 -10.81 -5.67
N ALA A 68 -8.78 -10.01 -5.80
CA ALA A 68 -7.46 -10.36 -5.34
C ALA A 68 -7.38 -10.45 -3.80
N ALA A 69 -8.16 -9.64 -3.08
CA ALA A 69 -8.24 -9.66 -1.62
C ALA A 69 -9.00 -10.87 -1.08
N GLN A 70 -10.00 -11.38 -1.82
CA GLN A 70 -10.71 -12.62 -1.46
C GLN A 70 -9.79 -13.84 -1.49
N ASN A 71 -8.76 -13.85 -2.36
CA ASN A 71 -7.76 -14.91 -2.39
C ASN A 71 -6.52 -14.55 -1.56
N ARG A 72 -6.38 -15.18 -0.38
CA ARG A 72 -5.27 -14.97 0.55
C ARG A 72 -3.89 -15.24 -0.07
N GLY A 73 -3.78 -16.23 -0.96
CA GLY A 73 -2.51 -16.60 -1.62
C GLY A 73 -2.05 -15.53 -2.61
N ILE A 74 -2.98 -15.04 -3.43
CA ILE A 74 -2.73 -13.94 -4.37
C ILE A 74 -2.36 -12.67 -3.59
N TRP A 75 -3.11 -12.36 -2.53
CA TRP A 75 -2.81 -11.20 -1.69
C TRP A 75 -1.42 -11.24 -1.05
N ASN A 76 -1.01 -12.39 -0.51
CA ASN A 76 0.32 -12.55 0.07
C ASN A 76 1.45 -12.33 -0.95
N SER A 77 1.26 -12.75 -2.20
CA SER A 77 2.21 -12.50 -3.29
C SER A 77 2.33 -11.01 -3.61
N LEU A 78 1.18 -10.31 -3.71
CA LEU A 78 1.13 -8.87 -3.92
C LEU A 78 1.75 -8.08 -2.77
N GLN A 79 1.49 -8.50 -1.52
CA GLN A 79 2.12 -7.91 -0.34
C GLN A 79 3.65 -8.04 -0.38
N LYS A 80 4.18 -9.21 -0.76
CA LYS A 80 5.63 -9.40 -0.88
C LYS A 80 6.23 -8.47 -1.92
N LYS A 81 5.59 -8.35 -3.09
CA LYS A 81 6.01 -7.41 -4.16
C LYS A 81 5.95 -5.96 -3.69
N TYR A 82 4.89 -5.57 -3.01
CA TYR A 82 4.72 -4.23 -2.45
C TYR A 82 5.82 -3.90 -1.45
N VAL A 83 6.05 -4.76 -0.47
CA VAL A 83 7.10 -4.58 0.54
C VAL A 83 8.46 -4.47 -0.15
N GLN A 84 8.74 -5.33 -1.15
CA GLN A 84 9.97 -5.29 -1.92
C GLN A 84 10.16 -3.97 -2.67
N GLN A 85 9.11 -3.42 -3.26
CA GLN A 85 9.16 -2.12 -3.94
C GLN A 85 9.59 -1.01 -2.97
N TRP A 86 9.02 -0.98 -1.76
CA TRP A 86 9.35 0.05 -0.76
C TRP A 86 10.71 -0.16 -0.08
N THR A 87 11.23 -1.38 -0.02
CA THR A 87 12.58 -1.65 0.50
C THR A 87 13.69 -1.47 -0.55
N THR A 88 13.39 -1.59 -1.84
CA THR A 88 14.39 -1.43 -2.92
C THR A 88 14.56 0.03 -3.35
N ILE A 89 13.51 0.85 -3.22
CA ILE A 89 13.54 2.29 -3.56
C ILE A 89 14.19 3.13 -2.45
N GLY A 90 14.29 2.58 -1.24
CA GLY A 90 15.01 3.21 -0.12
C GLY A 90 16.48 3.20 -0.37
#